data_AF-A0A699ZIC0-F1
#
_entry.id   AF-A0A699ZIC0-F1
#
_cell.length_a   1.000
_cell.length_b   1.000
_cell.length_c   1.000
_cell.angle_alpha   90.00
_cell.angle_beta   90.00
_cell.angle_gamma   90.00
#
_symmetry.space_group_name_H-M   'P 1'
#
loop_
_entity.id
_entity.type
_entity.pdbx_description
1 polymer ?
#
loop_
_entity_poly.entity_id
_entity_poly.type
_entity_poly.pdbx_seq_one_letter_code
_entity_poly.pdbx_strand_id
1 'polypeptide(L)'
;DGDESEGQAAEQGTEPVVAKLGSQRINNLFTHLRKIALHPLLVRHRYTDAMLEDMVSLATRHGLFGGQCTVERVGKEMNGWSDFQLHNFAESYRGVLGHYALEAECLMTSGKLKELTRLLPPMKAKGSRVLLFSQWT
;
A
#
# COMPACT_ATOMS: atom_id res chain seq x y z
N ASP A 1 5.56 -39.12 31.61
CA ASP A 1 4.50 -38.88 30.61
C ASP A 1 3.99 -37.46 30.72
N GLY A 2 4.42 -36.61 29.80
CA GLY A 2 4.06 -35.20 29.78
C GLY A 2 4.68 -34.50 28.57
N ASP A 3 3.83 -34.34 27.54
CA ASP A 3 3.72 -33.18 26.65
C ASP A 3 4.83 -32.86 25.62
N GLU A 4 4.62 -33.32 24.38
CA GLU A 4 5.24 -32.78 23.14
C GLU A 4 4.27 -32.92 21.93
N SER A 5 3.07 -32.33 21.97
CA SER A 5 2.10 -32.51 20.86
C SER A 5 1.32 -31.28 20.36
N GLU A 6 1.83 -30.06 20.52
CA GLU A 6 1.17 -28.85 19.97
C GLU A 6 1.86 -28.22 18.74
N GLY A 7 2.88 -28.86 18.16
CA GLY A 7 3.66 -28.28 17.05
C GLY A 7 3.22 -28.58 15.61
N GLN A 8 2.32 -29.55 15.36
CA GLN A 8 2.23 -30.18 14.03
C GLN A 8 1.03 -29.78 13.15
N ALA A 9 0.11 -28.94 13.63
CA ALA A 9 -1.12 -28.63 12.87
C ALA A 9 -0.95 -27.59 11.74
N ALA A 10 0.14 -26.80 11.73
CA ALA A 10 0.33 -25.71 10.77
C ALA A 10 1.09 -26.08 9.49
N GLU A 11 1.85 -27.18 9.49
CA GLU A 11 2.75 -27.53 8.38
C GLU A 11 2.05 -28.23 7.20
N GLN A 12 1.00 -29.02 7.46
CA GLN A 12 0.43 -29.93 6.47
C GLN A 12 -0.32 -29.26 5.31
N GLY A 13 -0.74 -27.98 5.47
CA GLY A 13 -1.47 -27.24 4.44
C GLY A 13 -0.60 -26.43 3.46
N THR A 14 0.67 -26.20 3.80
CA THR A 14 1.50 -25.19 3.12
C THR A 14 2.41 -25.81 2.04
N GLU A 15 2.93 -27.02 2.32
CA GLU A 15 3.79 -27.80 1.43
C GLU A 15 3.29 -27.92 -0.03
N PRO A 16 2.02 -28.31 -0.30
CA PRO A 16 1.57 -28.50 -1.69
C PRO A 16 1.44 -27.17 -2.46
N VAL A 17 1.24 -26.05 -1.76
CA VAL A 17 1.16 -24.71 -2.34
C VAL A 17 2.57 -24.19 -2.64
N VAL A 18 3.54 -24.45 -1.75
CA VAL A 18 4.95 -24.09 -1.91
C VAL A 18 5.60 -24.80 -3.09
N ALA A 19 5.30 -26.07 -3.29
CA ALA A 19 5.79 -26.83 -4.45
C ALA A 19 5.29 -26.29 -5.80
N LYS A 20 4.05 -25.76 -5.86
CA LYS A 20 3.45 -25.22 -7.10
C LYS A 20 3.83 -23.77 -7.39
N LEU A 21 3.85 -22.91 -6.38
CA LEU A 21 4.13 -21.47 -6.56
C LEU A 21 5.60 -21.11 -6.39
N GLY A 22 6.43 -21.92 -5.72
CA GLY A 22 7.82 -21.57 -5.42
C GLY A 22 7.93 -20.50 -4.33
N SER A 23 8.93 -20.65 -3.46
CA SER A 23 9.09 -19.86 -2.23
C SER A 23 9.11 -18.35 -2.45
N GLN A 24 9.79 -17.86 -3.50
CA GLN A 24 9.86 -16.41 -3.78
C GLN A 24 8.50 -15.79 -4.10
N ARG A 25 7.66 -16.45 -4.90
CA ARG A 25 6.32 -15.92 -5.23
C ARG A 25 5.41 -15.90 -4.02
N ILE A 26 5.54 -16.89 -3.14
CA ILE A 26 4.81 -16.95 -1.88
C ILE A 26 5.22 -15.81 -0.95
N ASN A 27 6.53 -15.56 -0.78
CA ASN A 27 7.02 -14.46 0.04
C ASN A 27 6.56 -13.09 -0.49
N ASN A 28 6.55 -12.91 -1.81
CA ASN A 28 6.02 -11.69 -2.45
C ASN A 28 4.52 -11.53 -2.20
N LEU A 29 3.74 -12.61 -2.30
CA LEU A 29 2.32 -12.61 -1.99
C LEU A 29 2.07 -12.26 -0.52
N PHE A 30 2.78 -12.90 0.43
CA PHE A 30 2.65 -12.57 1.85
C PHE A 30 3.02 -11.12 2.16
N THR A 31 4.07 -10.61 1.52
CA THR A 31 4.43 -9.19 1.61
C THR A 31 3.28 -8.29 1.16
N HIS A 32 2.66 -8.63 0.03
CA HIS A 32 1.51 -7.89 -0.50
C HIS A 32 0.30 -7.94 0.44
N LEU A 33 -0.01 -9.12 0.98
CA LEU A 33 -1.10 -9.31 1.96
C LEU A 33 -0.84 -8.52 3.25
N ARG A 34 0.40 -8.47 3.74
CA ARG A 34 0.78 -7.67 4.93
C ARG A 34 0.57 -6.17 4.69
N LYS A 35 0.86 -5.66 3.49
CA LYS A 35 0.59 -4.27 3.10
C LYS A 35 -0.91 -3.98 3.13
N ILE A 36 -1.73 -4.82 2.50
CA ILE A 36 -3.19 -4.67 2.48
C ILE A 36 -3.76 -4.67 3.91
N ALA A 37 -3.31 -5.61 4.75
CA ALA A 37 -3.74 -5.71 6.15
C ALA A 37 -3.30 -4.51 7.01
N LEU A 38 -2.31 -3.73 6.57
CA LEU A 38 -1.94 -2.47 7.20
C LEU A 38 -2.82 -1.32 6.69
N HIS A 39 -2.88 -1.14 5.38
CA HIS A 39 -3.70 -0.12 4.74
C HIS A 39 -3.98 -0.48 3.27
N PRO A 40 -5.23 -0.40 2.78
CA PRO A 40 -5.55 -0.71 1.38
C PRO A 40 -4.74 0.12 0.36
N LEU A 41 -4.48 1.39 0.67
CA LEU A 41 -3.73 2.30 -0.22
C LEU A 41 -2.23 1.99 -0.37
N LEU A 42 -1.67 1.01 0.37
CA LEU A 42 -0.28 0.59 0.20
C LEU A 42 -0.08 -0.37 -0.98
N VAL A 43 -1.16 -0.70 -1.69
CA VAL A 43 -1.15 -1.41 -2.95
C VAL A 43 -1.93 -0.61 -3.99
N ARG A 44 -1.79 -0.95 -5.27
CA ARG A 44 -2.59 -0.35 -6.33
C ARG A 44 -3.90 -1.11 -6.46
N HIS A 45 -5.02 -0.44 -6.22
CA HIS A 45 -6.36 -1.03 -6.33
C HIS A 45 -7.41 -0.04 -6.85
N ARG A 46 -7.38 1.21 -6.38
CA ARG A 46 -8.33 2.26 -6.78
C ARG A 46 -7.96 2.90 -8.11
N TYR A 47 -6.67 3.06 -8.39
CA TYR A 47 -6.20 3.60 -9.66
C TYR A 47 -6.14 2.49 -10.72
N THR A 48 -7.11 2.53 -11.63
CA THR A 48 -7.19 1.60 -12.76
C THR A 48 -6.05 1.84 -13.76
N ASP A 49 -5.77 0.86 -14.61
CA ASP A 49 -4.76 1.00 -15.64
C ASP A 49 -5.09 2.16 -16.60
N ALA A 50 -6.36 2.36 -16.95
CA ALA A 50 -6.80 3.48 -17.78
C ALA A 50 -6.56 4.85 -17.12
N MET A 51 -6.83 4.98 -15.81
CA MET A 51 -6.51 6.19 -15.06
C MET A 51 -5.00 6.44 -15.04
N LEU A 52 -4.22 5.38 -14.85
CA LEU A 52 -2.76 5.45 -14.82
C LEU A 52 -2.17 5.89 -16.16
N GLU A 53 -2.67 5.35 -17.28
CA GLU A 53 -2.25 5.72 -18.64
C GLU A 53 -2.48 7.22 -18.92
N ASP A 54 -3.63 7.75 -18.47
CA ASP A 54 -3.95 9.17 -18.59
C ASP A 54 -3.06 10.03 -17.70
N MET A 55 -2.87 9.64 -16.44
CA MET A 55 -1.93 10.30 -15.52
C MET A 55 -0.50 10.33 -16.08
N VAL A 56 -0.03 9.24 -16.67
CA VAL A 56 1.29 9.13 -17.30
C VAL A 56 1.39 10.09 -18.48
N SER A 57 0.37 10.13 -19.33
CA SER A 57 0.32 11.01 -20.51
C SER A 57 0.37 12.49 -20.10
N LEU A 58 -0.41 12.87 -19.08
CA LEU A 58 -0.40 14.22 -18.51
C LEU A 58 0.94 14.54 -17.85
N ALA A 59 1.48 13.62 -17.06
CA ALA A 59 2.75 13.83 -16.37
C ALA A 59 3.93 14.02 -17.35
N THR A 60 3.97 13.25 -18.43
CA THR A 60 4.98 13.42 -19.49
C THR A 60 4.78 14.73 -20.24
N ARG A 61 3.56 15.05 -20.66
CA ARG A 61 3.24 16.28 -21.40
C ARG A 61 3.65 17.53 -20.62
N HIS A 62 3.40 17.54 -19.31
CA HIS A 62 3.73 18.65 -18.43
C HIS A 62 5.15 18.57 -17.84
N GLY A 63 5.96 17.59 -18.26
CA GLY A 63 7.36 17.47 -17.87
C GLY A 63 7.60 17.17 -16.38
N LEU A 64 6.63 16.56 -15.69
CA LEU A 64 6.63 16.34 -14.23
C LEU A 64 7.75 15.38 -13.74
N PHE A 65 8.38 14.66 -14.68
CA PHE A 65 9.53 13.77 -14.43
C PHE A 65 10.86 14.35 -14.95
N GLY A 66 10.96 15.68 -15.10
CA GLY A 66 12.20 16.34 -15.51
C GLY A 66 12.33 16.59 -17.02
N GLY A 67 11.22 16.85 -17.72
CA GLY A 67 11.16 17.38 -19.09
C GLY A 67 11.67 16.47 -20.24
N GLN A 68 12.52 15.48 -19.96
CA GLN A 68 13.15 14.61 -20.97
C GLN A 68 12.77 13.13 -20.83
N CYS A 69 11.81 12.80 -19.96
CA CYS A 69 11.37 11.42 -19.77
C CYS A 69 10.34 11.01 -20.81
N THR A 70 10.56 9.85 -21.45
CA THR A 70 9.58 9.25 -22.37
C THR A 70 8.36 8.73 -21.62
N VAL A 71 7.22 8.68 -22.31
CA VAL A 71 5.95 8.13 -21.78
C VAL A 71 6.16 6.71 -21.23
N GLU A 72 6.90 5.87 -21.95
CA GLU A 72 7.20 4.49 -21.55
C GLU A 72 7.97 4.41 -20.21
N ARG A 73 8.95 5.30 -20.01
CA ARG A 73 9.74 5.33 -18.78
C ARG A 73 8.90 5.81 -17.60
N VAL A 74 8.08 6.84 -17.81
CA VAL A 74 7.14 7.34 -16.80
C VAL A 74 6.11 6.26 -16.44
N GLY A 75 5.53 5.60 -17.44
CA GLY A 75 4.58 4.50 -17.24
C GLY A 75 5.17 3.33 -16.47
N LYS A 76 6.40 2.92 -16.80
CA LYS A 76 7.10 1.84 -16.07
C LYS A 76 7.29 2.17 -14.60
N GLU A 77 7.66 3.41 -14.29
CA GLU A 77 7.85 3.89 -12.92
C GLU A 77 6.51 3.92 -12.17
N MET A 78 5.52 4.62 -12.72
CA MET A 78 4.22 4.82 -12.07
C MET A 78 3.42 3.50 -11.92
N ASN A 79 3.64 2.51 -12.78
CA ASN A 79 3.02 1.19 -12.63
C ASN A 79 3.50 0.43 -11.38
N GLY A 80 4.68 0.77 -10.86
CA GLY A 80 5.21 0.21 -9.61
C GLY A 80 4.64 0.89 -8.35
N TRP A 81 3.88 1.97 -8.49
CA TRP A 81 3.42 2.77 -7.36
C TRP A 81 2.10 2.25 -6.77
N SER A 82 1.95 2.44 -5.46
CA SER A 82 0.71 2.22 -4.72
C SER A 82 -0.29 3.36 -4.91
N ASP A 83 -1.55 3.14 -4.54
CA ASP A 83 -2.57 4.19 -4.59
C ASP A 83 -2.18 5.43 -3.75
N PHE A 84 -1.51 5.23 -2.61
CA PHE A 84 -1.04 6.33 -1.77
C PHE A 84 0.07 7.15 -2.45
N GLN A 85 0.99 6.50 -3.16
CA GLN A 85 2.04 7.19 -3.91
C GLN A 85 1.46 7.97 -5.10
N LEU A 86 0.51 7.39 -5.83
CA LEU A 86 -0.20 8.07 -6.92
C LEU A 86 -0.99 9.27 -6.41
N HIS A 87 -1.66 9.13 -5.26
CA HIS A 87 -2.32 10.25 -4.58
C HIS A 87 -1.33 11.35 -4.22
N ASN A 88 -0.22 11.04 -3.56
CA ASN A 88 0.78 12.04 -3.18
C ASN A 88 1.39 12.75 -4.41
N PHE A 89 1.55 12.04 -5.51
CA PHE A 89 1.99 12.62 -6.77
C PHE A 89 0.94 13.57 -7.35
N ALA A 90 -0.33 13.17 -7.36
CA ALA A 90 -1.45 14.02 -7.77
C ALA A 90 -1.59 15.27 -6.88
N GLU A 91 -1.37 15.14 -5.57
CA GLU A 91 -1.31 16.25 -4.60
C GLU A 91 -0.18 17.22 -4.90
N SER A 92 1.02 16.69 -5.18
CA SER A 92 2.21 17.51 -5.48
C SER A 92 2.03 18.33 -6.76
N TYR A 93 1.22 17.84 -7.70
CA TYR A 93 0.95 18.47 -9.00
C TYR A 93 -0.55 18.74 -9.19
N ARG A 94 -1.20 19.28 -8.16
CA ARG A 94 -2.65 19.58 -8.13
C ARG A 94 -3.18 20.33 -9.35
N GLY A 95 -2.38 21.22 -9.95
CA GLY A 95 -2.79 21.99 -11.13
C GLY A 95 -3.00 21.14 -12.40
N VAL A 96 -2.38 19.96 -12.48
CA VAL A 96 -2.45 19.06 -13.65
C VAL A 96 -3.18 17.76 -13.31
N LEU A 97 -2.93 17.23 -12.11
CA LEU A 97 -3.38 15.89 -11.69
C LEU A 97 -4.37 15.94 -10.52
N GLY A 98 -4.80 17.13 -10.08
CA GLY A 98 -5.59 17.28 -8.86
C GLY A 98 -6.92 16.54 -8.86
N HIS A 99 -7.50 16.25 -10.01
CA HIS A 99 -8.73 15.45 -10.13
C HIS A 99 -8.53 13.95 -9.88
N TYR A 100 -7.29 13.48 -9.85
CA TYR A 100 -6.98 12.12 -9.41
C TYR A 100 -6.72 12.02 -7.91
N ALA A 101 -6.57 13.15 -7.21
CA ALA A 101 -6.35 13.13 -5.77
C ALA A 101 -7.54 12.46 -5.05
N LEU A 102 -7.24 11.50 -4.19
CA LEU A 102 -8.24 10.82 -3.38
C LEU A 102 -8.82 11.76 -2.31
N GLU A 103 -10.08 11.55 -1.98
CA GLU A 103 -10.75 12.19 -0.85
C GLU A 103 -10.12 11.75 0.49
N ALA A 104 -10.17 12.61 1.50
CA ALA A 104 -9.56 12.35 2.81
C ALA A 104 -10.15 11.11 3.50
N GLU A 105 -11.43 10.84 3.26
CA GLU A 105 -12.16 9.69 3.77
C GLU A 105 -11.53 8.37 3.29
N CYS A 106 -10.95 8.35 2.08
CA CYS A 106 -10.25 7.17 1.56
C CYS A 106 -9.03 6.81 2.41
N LEU A 107 -8.34 7.81 2.97
CA LEU A 107 -7.21 7.63 3.88
C LEU A 107 -7.65 7.02 5.23
N MET A 108 -8.92 7.16 5.62
CA MET A 108 -9.45 6.65 6.88
C MET A 108 -10.11 5.27 6.77
N THR A 109 -10.00 4.62 5.61
CA THR A 109 -10.67 3.34 5.34
C THR A 109 -10.04 2.14 6.06
N SER A 110 -8.78 2.22 6.50
CA SER A 110 -8.10 1.13 7.20
C SER A 110 -8.70 0.82 8.57
N GLY A 111 -8.91 -0.47 8.86
CA GLY A 111 -9.34 -0.94 10.17
C GLY A 111 -8.37 -0.56 11.30
N LYS A 112 -7.06 -0.56 11.02
CA LYS A 112 -6.05 -0.14 12.01
C LYS A 112 -6.13 1.36 12.31
N LEU A 113 -6.35 2.19 11.29
CA LEU A 113 -6.53 3.64 11.50
C LEU A 113 -7.83 3.95 12.24
N LYS A 114 -8.93 3.24 11.93
CA LYS A 114 -10.18 3.36 12.67
C LYS A 114 -9.98 3.04 14.15
N GLU A 115 -9.30 1.95 14.45
CA GLU A 115 -9.00 1.56 15.83
C GLU A 115 -8.04 2.54 16.51
N LEU A 116 -7.02 3.02 15.80
CA LEU A 116 -6.12 4.04 16.30
C LEU A 116 -6.86 5.35 16.62
N THR A 117 -7.82 5.74 15.78
CA THR A 117 -8.68 6.93 15.99
C THR A 117 -9.53 6.79 17.24
N ARG A 118 -9.91 5.56 17.61
CA ARG A 118 -10.62 5.26 18.86
C ARG A 118 -9.70 5.30 20.09
N LEU A 119 -8.48 4.77 19.95
CA LEU A 119 -7.53 4.60 21.06
C LEU A 119 -6.79 5.89 21.45
N LEU A 120 -6.39 6.71 20.48
CA LEU A 120 -5.54 7.88 20.74
C LEU A 120 -6.20 9.00 21.57
N PRO A 121 -7.46 9.41 21.34
CA PRO A 121 -8.08 10.51 22.09
C PRO A 121 -8.07 10.33 23.62
N PRO A 122 -8.50 9.18 24.19
CA PRO A 122 -8.47 9.01 25.65
C PRO A 122 -7.04 8.95 26.21
N MET A 123 -6.07 8.43 25.45
CA MET A 123 -4.65 8.43 25.88
C MET A 123 -4.11 9.86 25.93
N LYS A 124 -4.44 10.69 24.93
CA LYS A 124 -4.07 12.11 24.90
C LYS A 124 -4.70 12.88 26.07
N ALA A 125 -5.99 12.64 26.35
CA ALA A 125 -6.70 13.30 27.45
C ALA A 125 -6.08 12.98 28.83
N LYS A 126 -5.50 11.79 28.98
CA LYS A 126 -4.76 11.38 30.19
C LYS A 126 -3.33 11.92 30.27
N GLY A 127 -2.88 12.70 29.29
CA GLY A 127 -1.50 13.19 29.21
C GLY A 127 -0.47 12.14 28.80
N SER A 128 -0.90 10.98 28.27
CA SER A 128 0.02 9.94 27.80
C SER A 128 0.72 10.35 26.51
N ARG A 129 2.00 9.97 26.37
CA ARG A 129 2.77 10.08 25.11
C ARG A 129 2.76 8.73 24.41
N VAL A 130 2.38 8.72 23.13
CA VAL A 130 2.24 7.50 22.34
C VAL A 130 3.40 7.39 21.36
N LEU A 131 4.02 6.22 21.29
CA LEU A 131 4.99 5.86 20.26
C LEU A 131 4.32 4.90 19.27
N LEU A 132 4.40 5.21 17.97
CA LEU A 132 3.87 4.38 16.90
C LEU A 132 5.03 3.78 16.12
N PHE A 133 5.03 2.46 15.98
CA PHE A 133 6.03 1.71 15.23
C PHE A 133 5.39 1.07 14.01
N SER A 134 6.09 1.13 12.87
CA SER A 134 5.72 0.49 11.63
C SER A 134 6.95 -0.15 11.00
N GLN A 135 6.79 -1.33 10.41
CA GLN A 135 7.83 -1.95 9.58
C GLN A 135 7.83 -1.42 8.13
N TRP A 136 6.84 -0.59 7.78
CA TRP A 136 6.64 -0.03 6.45
C TRP A 136 6.75 1.50 6.54
N THR A 137 7.59 2.08 5.67
CA THR A 137 7.80 3.53 5.48
C THR A 137 7.17 3.99 4.19
#